data_AF-A0A956ZPB5-F1
#
_entry.id   AF-A0A956ZPB5-F1
#
_cell.length_a   1.000
_cell.length_b   1.000
_cell.length_c   1.000
_cell.angle_alpha   90.00
_cell.angle_beta   90.00
_cell.angle_gamma   90.00
#
_symmetry.space_group_name_H-M   'P 1'
#
loop_
_entity.id
_entity.type
_entity.pdbx_description
1 polymer ?
#
loop_
_entity_poly.entity_id
_entity_poly.type
_entity_poly.pdbx_seq_one_letter_code
_entity_poly.pdbx_strand_id
1 'polypeptide(L)'
;MLIASEGLPHAALARWVDFFVDFLVTKHGLAEVSPSNDPAFKSLHSYFLDRLVPICAQLLEAAASAGEILPDTDPTELLRGIGNLCIGAENNPRYNARRMVRLLIAGLSRQ
;
A
#
# COMPACT_ATOMS: atom_id res chain seq x y z
N MET A 1 7.71 -14.48 -11.64
CA MET A 1 6.70 -15.55 -11.75
C MET A 1 5.43 -15.03 -11.10
N LEU A 2 4.49 -14.52 -11.90
CA LEU A 2 3.22 -14.01 -11.39
C LEU A 2 2.42 -15.20 -10.83
N ILE A 3 1.98 -15.09 -9.59
CA ILE A 3 1.06 -16.03 -8.98
C ILE A 3 -0.33 -15.71 -9.51
N ALA A 4 -0.58 -16.07 -10.77
CA ALA A 4 -1.91 -16.16 -11.35
C ALA A 4 -2.52 -17.50 -10.91
N SER A 5 -2.86 -17.62 -9.63
CA SER A 5 -3.76 -18.69 -9.15
C SER A 5 -5.09 -18.05 -8.78
N GLU A 6 -6.02 -18.14 -9.73
CA GLU A 6 -7.47 -18.29 -9.53
C GLU A 6 -8.18 -17.34 -8.55
N GLY A 7 -7.77 -16.07 -8.52
CA GLY A 7 -8.53 -14.99 -7.89
C GLY A 7 -8.41 -13.72 -8.74
N LEU A 8 -9.52 -13.03 -8.92
CA LEU A 8 -9.65 -11.73 -9.60
C LEU A 8 -8.40 -10.83 -9.34
N PRO A 9 -7.75 -10.25 -10.35
CA PRO A 9 -6.59 -9.36 -10.17
C PRO A 9 -6.73 -8.30 -9.05
N HIS A 10 -7.93 -7.78 -8.82
CA HIS A 10 -8.25 -6.91 -7.68
C HIS A 10 -7.99 -7.58 -6.33
N ALA A 11 -8.30 -8.87 -6.19
CA ALA A 11 -8.00 -9.62 -4.98
C ALA A 11 -6.49 -9.82 -4.78
N ALA A 12 -5.72 -9.96 -5.87
CA ALA A 12 -4.25 -9.99 -5.79
C ALA A 12 -3.68 -8.64 -5.35
N LEU A 13 -4.20 -7.53 -5.90
CA LEU A 13 -3.89 -6.17 -5.46
C LEU A 13 -4.21 -5.97 -3.97
N ALA A 14 -5.41 -6.35 -3.53
CA ALA A 14 -5.84 -6.22 -2.14
C ALA A 14 -4.91 -6.99 -1.17
N ARG A 15 -4.55 -8.23 -1.50
CA ARG A 15 -3.60 -9.03 -0.70
C ARG A 15 -2.21 -8.38 -0.64
N TRP A 16 -1.72 -7.90 -1.77
CA TRP A 16 -0.43 -7.22 -1.82
C TRP A 16 -0.42 -5.94 -0.98
N VAL A 17 -1.51 -5.17 -1.03
CA VAL A 17 -1.72 -3.98 -0.21
C VAL A 17 -1.76 -4.32 1.28
N ASP A 18 -2.43 -5.41 1.68
CA ASP A 18 -2.44 -5.85 3.08
C ASP A 18 -1.01 -6.14 3.59
N PHE A 19 -0.15 -6.80 2.79
CA PHE A 19 1.26 -6.99 3.15
C PHE A 19 2.04 -5.67 3.26
N PHE A 20 1.77 -4.72 2.37
CA PHE A 20 2.40 -3.40 2.44
C PHE A 20 1.96 -2.65 3.71
N VAL A 21 0.68 -2.70 4.07
CA VAL A 21 0.17 -2.12 5.32
C VAL A 21 0.81 -2.80 6.52
N ASP A 22 0.92 -4.14 6.53
CA ASP A 22 1.58 -4.88 7.60
C ASP A 22 3.02 -4.43 7.78
N PHE A 23 3.76 -4.22 6.69
CA PHE A 23 5.11 -3.64 6.74
C PHE A 23 5.11 -2.22 7.35
N LEU A 24 4.14 -1.38 6.99
CA LEU A 24 4.05 0.00 7.50
C LEU A 24 3.68 0.08 8.99
N VAL A 25 2.74 -0.74 9.45
CA VAL A 25 2.27 -0.71 10.85
C VAL A 25 3.17 -1.51 11.79
N THR A 26 3.94 -2.47 11.28
CA THR A 26 4.92 -3.24 12.08
C THR A 26 6.22 -2.44 12.32
N LYS A 27 6.21 -1.12 12.12
CA LYS A 27 7.37 -0.22 12.33
C LYS A 27 7.77 0.00 13.80
N HIS A 28 7.76 -1.06 14.60
CA HIS A 28 8.26 -1.06 15.98
C HIS A 28 9.78 -0.78 16.10
N GLY A 29 10.55 -0.68 15.01
CA GLY A 29 12.02 -0.52 15.08
C GLY A 29 12.64 0.66 14.32
N LEU A 30 11.85 1.47 13.59
CA LEU A 30 12.39 2.54 12.72
C LEU A 30 11.85 3.94 13.02
N ALA A 31 10.94 4.07 14.00
CA ALA A 31 10.32 5.34 14.39
C ALA A 31 10.92 5.97 15.65
N GLU A 32 11.68 5.22 16.46
CA GLU A 32 12.35 5.77 17.66
C GLU A 32 13.56 6.66 17.33
N VAL A 33 14.08 6.58 16.11
CA VAL A 33 15.14 7.46 15.63
C VAL A 33 14.48 8.50 14.74
N SER A 34 14.47 9.77 15.14
CA SER A 34 13.91 10.87 14.34
C SER A 34 14.53 10.87 12.93
N PRO A 35 13.86 10.36 11.88
CA PRO A 35 14.52 10.03 10.61
C PRO A 35 14.48 11.19 9.60
N SER A 36 13.81 12.30 9.93
CA SER A 36 13.52 13.38 8.98
C SER A 36 14.76 14.00 8.34
N ASN A 37 15.93 13.87 9.00
CA ASN A 37 17.21 14.37 8.53
C ASN A 37 18.30 13.31 8.33
N ASP A 38 18.03 12.00 8.48
CA ASP A 38 19.04 10.96 8.24
C ASP A 38 19.10 10.59 6.73
N PRO A 39 20.22 10.86 6.04
CA PRO A 39 20.40 10.50 4.64
C PRO A 39 20.29 8.98 4.37
N ALA A 40 20.69 8.14 5.32
CA ALA A 40 20.60 6.69 5.19
C ALA A 40 19.14 6.22 5.20
N PHE A 41 18.31 6.83 6.06
CA PHE A 41 16.87 6.55 6.08
C PHE A 41 16.19 7.00 4.79
N LYS A 42 16.55 8.18 4.26
CA LYS A 42 16.03 8.67 2.97
C LYS A 42 16.42 7.75 1.81
N SER A 43 17.66 7.26 1.77
CA SER A 43 18.14 6.32 0.75
C SER A 43 17.45 4.96 0.84
N LEU A 44 17.21 4.45 2.06
CA LEU A 44 16.47 3.21 2.25
C LEU A 44 15.01 3.38 1.83
N HIS A 45 14.39 4.50 2.19
CA HIS A 45 13.03 4.82 1.80
C HIS A 45 12.86 4.90 0.28
N SER A 46 13.78 5.59 -0.42
CA SER A 46 13.74 5.66 -1.89
C SER A 46 13.95 4.28 -2.51
N TYR A 47 14.91 3.50 -2.02
CA TYR A 47 15.16 2.14 -2.52
C TYR A 47 13.95 1.20 -2.33
N PHE A 48 13.22 1.31 -1.22
CA PHE A 48 11.98 0.56 -1.04
C PHE A 48 10.92 0.98 -2.05
N LEU A 49 10.73 2.29 -2.27
CA LEU A 49 9.76 2.79 -3.24
C LEU A 49 10.11 2.35 -4.67
N ASP A 50 11.38 2.39 -5.06
CA ASP A 50 11.86 1.94 -6.38
C ASP A 50 11.52 0.47 -6.66
N ARG A 51 11.35 -0.35 -5.62
CA ARG A 51 10.94 -1.76 -5.74
C ARG A 51 9.44 -1.98 -5.62
N LEU A 52 8.76 -1.22 -4.78
CA LEU A 52 7.32 -1.39 -4.50
C LEU A 52 6.44 -0.75 -5.58
N VAL A 53 6.82 0.42 -6.09
CA VAL A 53 6.05 1.15 -7.12
C VAL A 53 5.86 0.31 -8.39
N PRO A 54 6.89 -0.35 -8.96
CA PRO A 54 6.70 -1.18 -10.15
C PRO A 54 5.79 -2.40 -9.93
N ILE A 55 5.76 -2.95 -8.71
CA ILE A 55 4.87 -4.09 -8.39
C ILE A 55 3.42 -3.60 -8.27
N CYS A 56 3.20 -2.47 -7.59
CA CYS A 56 1.90 -1.82 -7.51
C CYS A 56 1.36 -1.50 -8.91
N ALA A 57 2.21 -0.94 -9.79
CA ALA A 57 1.87 -0.62 -11.16
C ALA A 57 1.35 -1.85 -11.94
N GLN A 58 2.08 -2.98 -11.86
CA GLN A 58 1.67 -4.22 -12.54
C GLN A 58 0.34 -4.77 -12.01
N LEU A 59 0.08 -4.68 -10.71
CA LEU A 59 -1.17 -5.14 -10.11
C LEU A 59 -2.35 -4.23 -10.50
N LEU A 60 -2.15 -2.92 -10.54
CA LEU A 60 -3.13 -1.96 -11.01
C LEU A 60 -3.45 -2.17 -12.49
N GLU A 61 -2.43 -2.35 -13.33
CA GLU A 61 -2.59 -2.63 -14.75
C GLU A 61 -3.36 -3.93 -15.00
N ALA A 62 -3.05 -4.99 -14.26
CA ALA A 62 -3.77 -6.26 -14.36
C ALA A 62 -5.25 -6.12 -13.95
N ALA A 63 -5.54 -5.39 -12.86
CA ALA A 63 -6.91 -5.16 -12.41
C ALA A 63 -7.71 -4.24 -13.35
N ALA A 64 -7.07 -3.21 -13.91
CA ALA A 64 -7.69 -2.31 -14.89
C ALA A 64 -7.96 -3.04 -16.21
N SER A 65 -7.03 -3.89 -16.66
CA SER A 65 -7.20 -4.71 -17.88
C SER A 65 -8.34 -5.73 -17.75
N ALA A 66 -8.61 -6.20 -16.53
CA ALA A 66 -9.73 -7.05 -16.20
C ALA A 66 -11.06 -6.29 -16.01
N GLY A 67 -11.05 -4.96 -16.05
CA GLY A 67 -12.22 -4.11 -15.84
C GLY A 67 -12.70 -4.06 -14.39
N GLU A 68 -11.85 -4.45 -13.44
CA GLU A 68 -12.22 -4.55 -12.01
C GLU A 68 -12.01 -3.24 -11.25
N ILE A 69 -11.19 -2.34 -11.78
CA ILE A 69 -10.93 -1.00 -11.23
C ILE A 69 -10.95 0.06 -12.33
N LEU A 70 -10.97 1.33 -11.92
CA LEU A 70 -10.75 2.45 -12.83
C LEU A 70 -9.34 2.37 -13.45
N PRO A 71 -9.19 2.53 -14.77
CA PRO A 71 -7.87 2.68 -15.38
C PRO A 71 -7.16 3.95 -14.89
N ASP A 72 -5.88 4.07 -15.23
CA ASP A 72 -5.06 5.28 -14.99
C ASP A 72 -4.88 5.67 -13.52
N THR A 73 -5.04 4.73 -12.58
CA THR A 73 -4.66 4.95 -11.18
C THR A 73 -3.14 5.02 -11.04
N ASP A 74 -2.61 6.14 -10.53
CA ASP A 74 -1.18 6.30 -10.31
C ASP A 74 -0.70 5.44 -9.11
N PRO A 75 0.26 4.52 -9.30
CA PRO A 75 0.76 3.65 -8.23
C PRO A 75 1.45 4.42 -7.11
N THR A 76 2.14 5.52 -7.42
CA THR A 76 2.84 6.37 -6.47
C THR A 76 1.85 7.15 -5.60
N GLU A 77 0.77 7.66 -6.19
CA GLU A 77 -0.29 8.33 -5.44
C GLU A 77 -1.01 7.37 -4.50
N LEU A 78 -1.34 6.17 -4.97
CA LEU A 78 -1.97 5.14 -4.14
C LEU A 78 -1.08 4.76 -2.95
N LEU A 79 0.21 4.49 -3.19
CA LEU A 79 1.15 4.14 -2.14
C LEU A 79 1.36 5.27 -1.14
N ARG A 80 1.43 6.53 -1.61
CA ARG A 80 1.50 7.70 -0.74
C ARG A 80 0.25 7.83 0.13
N GLY A 81 -0.94 7.63 -0.46
CA GLY A 81 -2.21 7.63 0.26
C GLY A 81 -2.27 6.56 1.36
N ILE A 82 -1.89 5.32 1.03
CA ILE A 82 -1.81 4.20 2.00
C ILE A 82 -0.81 4.51 3.11
N GLY A 83 0.36 5.04 2.76
CA GLY A 83 1.37 5.49 3.73
C GLY A 83 0.82 6.50 4.73
N ASN A 84 0.12 7.52 4.23
CA ASN A 84 -0.51 8.54 5.07
C ASN A 84 -1.60 7.96 5.98
N LEU A 85 -2.40 7.00 5.49
CA LEU A 85 -3.39 6.31 6.31
C LEU A 85 -2.76 5.46 7.43
N CYS A 86 -1.50 5.07 7.32
CA CYS A 86 -0.84 4.27 8.36
C CYS A 86 -0.19 5.13 9.47
N ILE A 87 -0.06 6.44 9.29
CA ILE A 87 0.59 7.32 10.27
C ILE A 87 -0.19 7.35 11.59
N GLY A 88 0.51 7.09 12.70
CA GLY A 88 -0.02 7.23 14.05
C GLY A 88 -1.02 6.15 14.46
N ALA A 89 -1.15 5.08 13.68
CA ALA A 89 -2.05 3.96 13.99
C ALA A 89 -1.66 3.21 15.26
N GLU A 90 -0.35 3.13 15.53
CA GLU A 90 0.23 2.56 16.74
C GLU A 90 -0.12 3.33 18.02
N ASN A 91 -0.40 4.64 17.90
CA ASN A 91 -0.66 5.53 19.03
C ASN A 91 -2.15 5.81 19.27
N ASN A 92 -3.04 5.25 18.45
CA ASN A 92 -4.48 5.50 18.53
C ASN A 92 -5.28 4.20 18.52
N PRO A 93 -5.71 3.68 19.68
CA PRO A 93 -6.45 2.41 19.76
C PRO A 93 -7.84 2.46 19.11
N ARG A 94 -8.35 3.66 18.78
CA ARG A 94 -9.62 3.83 18.06
C ARG A 94 -9.45 3.86 16.54
N TYR A 95 -8.21 3.94 16.04
CA TYR A 95 -7.94 4.02 14.62
C TYR A 95 -7.35 2.72 14.08
N ASN A 96 -7.97 2.18 13.03
CA ASN A 96 -7.52 0.95 12.38
C ASN A 96 -7.14 1.26 10.93
N ALA A 97 -5.85 1.51 10.70
CA ALA A 97 -5.30 1.80 9.37
C ALA A 97 -5.60 0.68 8.37
N ARG A 98 -5.47 -0.59 8.77
CA ARG A 98 -5.78 -1.75 7.91
C ARG A 98 -7.23 -1.73 7.44
N ARG A 99 -8.18 -1.34 8.30
CA ARG A 99 -9.58 -1.15 7.90
C ARG A 99 -9.74 0.00 6.90
N MET A 100 -9.08 1.14 7.11
CA MET A 100 -9.18 2.29 6.20
C MET A 100 -8.63 1.97 4.81
N VAL A 101 -7.48 1.30 4.75
CA VAL A 101 -6.86 0.89 3.49
C VAL A 101 -7.74 -0.11 2.75
N ARG A 102 -8.35 -1.10 3.44
CA ARG A 102 -9.31 -1.99 2.80
C ARG A 102 -10.50 -1.26 2.19
N LEU A 103 -11.00 -0.22 2.85
CA LEU A 103 -12.09 0.61 2.30
C LEU A 103 -11.64 1.45 1.10
N LEU A 104 -10.41 1.93 1.10
CA LEU A 104 -9.82 2.62 -0.06
C LEU A 104 -9.77 1.69 -1.29
N ILE A 105 -9.35 0.43 -1.10
CA ILE A 105 -9.24 -0.54 -2.19
C ILE A 105 -10.62 -1.09 -2.64
N ALA A 106 -11.55 -1.27 -1.71
CA ALA A 106 -12.88 -1.80 -2.01
C ALA A 106 -13.88 -0.74 -2.49
N GLY A 107 -13.65 0.55 -2.17
CA GLY A 107 -14.64 1.61 -2.32
C GLY A 107 -15.69 1.63 -1.20
N LEU A 108 -16.36 2.78 -1.02
CA LEU A 108 -17.38 2.99 0.01
C LEU A 108 -18.83 2.92 -0.52
N SER A 109 -19.04 2.95 -1.84
CA SER A 109 -20.38 2.90 -2.42
C SER A 109 -21.01 1.52 -2.27
N ARG A 110 -22.27 1.47 -1.87
CA ARG A 110 -23.12 0.29 -2.06
C ARG A 110 -23.63 0.38 -3.49
N GLN A 111 -23.19 -0.51 -4.37
CA GLN A 111 -23.82 -0.68 -5.67
C GLN A 111 -25.16 -1.40 -5.50
#